data_AF-A0A963N134-F1
#
_entry.id   AF-A0A963N134-F1
#
_cell.length_a   1.000
_cell.length_b   1.000
_cell.length_c   1.000
_cell.angle_alpha   90.00
_cell.angle_beta   90.00
_cell.angle_gamma   90.00
#
_symmetry.space_group_name_H-M   'P 1'
#
loop_
_entity.id
_entity.type
_entity.pdbx_description
1 polymer ?
#
loop_
_entity_poly.entity_id
_entity_poly.type
_entity_poly.pdbx_seq_one_letter_code
_entity_poly.pdbx_strand_id
1 'polypeptide(L)' 'MTRPLSRPHTGETSMAMDVVDYEIFGTDMQYVEVELDPGEAAVGEAGAMMYMQAGIEMD' A
#
# COMPACT_ATOMS: atom_id res chain seq x y z
N MET A 1 3.12 -23.21 14.50
CA MET A 1 1.80 -22.67 14.10
C MET A 1 2.06 -21.20 13.76
N THR A 2 2.55 -20.88 12.56
CA THR A 2 1.74 -20.25 11.49
C THR A 2 2.40 -20.51 10.13
N ARG A 3 1.63 -20.93 9.12
CA ARG A 3 2.11 -21.10 7.73
C ARG A 3 1.98 -19.74 7.01
N PRO A 4 2.96 -19.29 6.22
CA PRO A 4 2.76 -18.14 5.34
C PRO A 4 1.84 -18.54 4.19
N LEU A 5 0.87 -17.67 3.89
CA LEU A 5 -0.16 -17.91 2.88
C LEU A 5 0.29 -17.37 1.51
N SER A 6 1.25 -18.02 0.85
CA SER A 6 1.49 -17.73 -0.58
C SER A 6 0.46 -18.47 -1.42
N ARG A 7 -0.46 -17.73 -2.06
CA ARG A 7 -1.38 -18.26 -3.08
C ARG A 7 -0.82 -17.90 -4.46
N PRO A 8 -0.78 -18.84 -5.43
CA PRO A 8 -0.39 -18.52 -6.80
C PRO A 8 -1.54 -17.77 -7.49
N HIS A 9 -1.26 -16.57 -8.01
CA HIS A 9 -2.21 -15.82 -8.83
C HIS A 9 -2.16 -16.34 -10.27
N THR A 10 -3.06 -17.27 -10.61
CA THR A 10 -3.37 -17.63 -12.00
C THR A 10 -4.24 -16.53 -12.57
N GLY A 11 -3.78 -15.92 -13.67
CA GLY A 11 -4.39 -14.73 -14.23
C GLY A 11 -5.86 -14.90 -14.64
N GLU A 12 -6.67 -13.95 -14.17
CA GLU A 12 -7.94 -13.57 -14.78
C GLU A 12 -8.03 -12.04 -14.72
N THR A 13 -8.36 -11.43 -15.85
CA THR A 13 -8.56 -10.00 -16.03
C THR A 13 -9.49 -9.45 -14.93
N SER A 14 -8.92 -8.72 -13.98
CA SER A 14 -9.70 -7.99 -13.01
C SER A 14 -9.15 -6.58 -12.89
N MET A 15 -10.03 -5.60 -13.06
CA MET A 15 -9.89 -4.27 -12.46
C MET A 15 -10.06 -4.40 -10.94
N ALA A 16 -9.50 -5.43 -10.31
CA ALA A 16 -9.33 -5.47 -8.88
C ALA A 16 -8.03 -4.74 -8.63
N MET A 17 -8.11 -3.68 -7.84
CA MET A 17 -6.92 -3.12 -7.19
C MET A 17 -6.13 -4.29 -6.61
N ASP A 18 -4.85 -4.40 -6.98
CA ASP A 18 -3.99 -5.40 -6.35
C ASP A 18 -3.84 -5.05 -4.85
N VAL A 19 -3.28 -5.96 -4.07
CA VAL A 19 -3.09 -5.67 -2.65
C VAL A 19 -1.90 -4.72 -2.54
N VAL A 20 -2.19 -3.49 -2.14
CA VAL A 20 -1.17 -2.46 -1.93
C VAL A 20 -0.13 -2.91 -0.90
N ASP A 21 1.14 -2.78 -1.25
CA ASP A 21 2.26 -3.11 -0.38
C ASP A 21 2.49 -2.02 0.68
N TYR A 22 2.76 -2.43 1.93
CA TYR A 22 2.99 -1.49 3.03
C TYR A 22 4.01 -2.01 4.05
N GLU A 23 4.73 -1.08 4.69
CA GLU A 23 5.63 -1.36 5.80
C GLU A 23 5.37 -0.41 6.97
N ILE A 24 5.41 -0.94 8.20
CA ILE A 24 5.15 -0.17 9.43
C ILE A 24 6.49 0.13 10.09
N PHE A 25 6.75 1.40 10.33
CA PHE A 25 7.98 1.90 10.91
C PHE A 25 7.74 2.63 12.21
N GLY A 26 8.81 2.70 13.02
CA GLY A 26 8.85 3.47 14.27
C GLY A 26 8.42 2.65 15.48
N THR A 27 9.26 2.67 16.52
CA THR A 27 8.95 2.01 17.79
C THR A 27 8.14 2.93 18.71
N ASP A 28 8.46 4.23 18.70
CA ASP A 28 7.81 5.25 19.53
C ASP A 28 6.87 6.17 18.73
N MET A 29 7.30 6.61 17.54
CA MET A 29 6.46 7.35 16.59
C MET A 29 6.17 6.48 15.38
N GLN A 30 5.05 5.77 15.42
CA GLN A 30 4.66 4.84 14.37
C GLN A 30 4.13 5.57 13.14
N TYR A 31 4.58 5.14 11.96
CA TYR A 31 4.04 5.55 10.67
C TYR A 31 4.01 4.36 9.71
N VAL A 32 3.21 4.46 8.67
CA VAL A 32 3.07 3.43 7.63
C VAL A 32 3.55 4.03 6.32
N GLU A 33 4.48 3.34 5.67
CA GLU A 33 4.86 3.60 4.29
C GLU A 33 4.03 2.71 3.38
N VAL A 34 3.51 3.30 2.30
CA VAL A 34 2.64 2.63 1.35
C VAL A 34 3.28 2.78 -0.02
N GLU A 35 3.58 1.66 -0.67
CA GLU A 35 4.11 1.64 -2.04
C GLU A 35 2.93 1.51 -3.01
N LEU A 36 2.91 2.36 -4.04
CA LEU A 36 1.85 2.39 -5.03
C LEU A 36 2.41 2.02 -6.40
N ASP A 37 1.80 1.00 -7.01
CA ASP A 37 2.09 0.68 -8.40
C ASP A 37 1.38 1.67 -9.36
N PRO A 38 1.83 1.76 -10.63
CA PRO A 38 1.19 2.63 -11.61
C PRO A 38 -0.30 2.31 -11.79
N GLY A 39 -1.17 3.24 -11.40
CA GLY A 39 -2.62 3.09 -11.45
C GLY A 39 -3.27 2.74 -10.11
N GLU A 40 -2.48 2.55 -9.05
CA GLU A 40 -2.96 2.40 -7.69
C GLU A 40 -3.08 3.76 -6.97
N ALA A 41 -3.90 3.79 -5.94
CA ALA A 41 -4.17 4.96 -5.13
C ALA A 41 -4.47 4.55 -3.69
N ALA A 42 -3.98 5.33 -2.74
CA ALA A 42 -4.31 5.22 -1.32
C ALA A 42 -5.18 6.40 -0.88
N VAL A 43 -6.18 6.13 -0.05
CA VAL A 43 -7.04 7.16 0.56
C VAL A 43 -6.77 7.18 2.05
N GLY A 44 -6.49 8.36 2.59
CA GLY A 44 -6.30 8.57 4.02
C GLY A 44 -7.14 9.72 4.55
N GLU A 45 -7.29 9.77 5.87
CA GLU A 45 -7.92 10.90 6.54
C GLU A 45 -7.06 12.18 6.39
N ALA A 46 -7.70 13.34 6.36
CA ALA A 46 -7.00 14.62 6.30
C ALA A 46 -6.02 14.75 7.48
N GLY A 47 -4.73 14.92 7.18
CA GLY A 47 -3.66 14.98 8.17
C GLY A 47 -3.01 13.63 8.51
N ALA A 48 -3.47 12.52 7.93
CA ALA A 48 -2.79 11.22 8.04
C ALA A 48 -1.55 11.13 7.12
N MET A 49 -1.54 11.90 6.03
CA MET A 49 -0.43 11.93 5.08
C MET A 49 0.73 12.76 5.63
N MET A 50 1.88 12.11 5.83
CA MET A 50 3.08 12.74 6.39
C MET A 50 4.01 13.27 5.30
N TYR A 51 4.32 12.45 4.30
CA TYR A 51 5.15 12.81 3.15
C TYR A 51 4.71 12.01 1.91
N MET A 52 5.13 12.46 0.73
CA MET A 52 4.91 11.78 -0.55
C MET A 52 6.19 11.78 -1.37
N GLN A 53 6.42 10.71 -2.13
CA GLN A 53 7.54 10.63 -3.06
C GLN A 53 7.22 11.35 -4.38
N ALA A 54 8.27 11.77 -5.10
CA ALA A 54 8.14 12.38 -6.42
C ALA A 54 7.45 11.40 -7.39
N GLY A 55 6.34 11.83 -7.99
CA GLY A 55 5.51 11.01 -8.89
C GLY A 55 4.15 10.61 -8.32
N ILE A 56 3.89 10.86 -7.03
CA ILE A 56 2.57 10.70 -6.43
C ILE A 56 1.82 12.03 -6.52
N GLU A 57 0.62 12.00 -7.12
CA GLU A 57 -0.27 13.15 -7.25
C GLU A 57 -1.42 13.02 -6.24
N MET A 58 -1.75 14.13 -5.56
CA MET A 58 -2.98 14.26 -4.76
C MET A 58 -4.03 14.97 -5.60
N ASP A 59 -5.21 14.34 -5.73
CA ASP A 59 -6.43 14.94 -6.29
C ASP A 59 -7.36 15.47 -5.18
#